data_AF-A0A834K6X8-F1
#
_entry.id   AF-A0A834K6X8-F1
#
_cell.length_a   1.000
_cell.length_b   1.000
_cell.length_c   1.000
_cell.angle_alpha   90.00
_cell.angle_beta   90.00
_cell.angle_gamma   90.00
#
_symmetry.space_group_name_H-M   'P 1'
#
loop_
_entity.id
_entity.type
_entity.pdbx_description
1 polymer ?
#
loop_
_entity_poly.entity_id
_entity_poly.type
_entity_poly.pdbx_seq_one_letter_code
_entity_poly.pdbx_strand_id
1 'polypeptide(L)'
;MESKDIIWSASNDVLLKSLNGSIIFDAENGVSIDIDNIPVAPLFVQNPTDQEQFKVCICMPQGKLFKVPVRAGANLRSINCARISRTPENDPCLR
;
A
#
# COMPACT_ATOMS: atom_id res chain seq x y z
N MET A 1 2.38 -0.37 31.66
CA MET A 1 2.57 -0.61 30.21
C MET A 1 3.71 -1.61 30.09
N GLU A 2 3.40 -2.85 29.76
CA GLU A 2 4.44 -3.82 29.38
C GLU A 2 4.94 -3.47 27.97
N SER A 3 6.27 -3.41 27.79
CA SER A 3 6.85 -3.28 26.46
C SER A 3 6.75 -4.64 25.76
N LYS A 4 6.07 -4.69 24.61
CA LYS A 4 6.13 -5.84 23.71
C LYS A 4 7.28 -5.61 22.72
N ASP A 5 8.05 -6.66 22.45
CA ASP A 5 9.08 -6.63 21.40
C ASP A 5 8.42 -6.45 20.03
N ILE A 6 8.99 -5.56 19.20
CA ILE A 6 8.54 -5.39 17.81
C ILE A 6 9.49 -6.14 16.91
N ILE A 7 9.03 -7.26 16.35
CA ILE A 7 9.79 -8.08 15.40
C ILE A 7 9.38 -7.67 13.98
N TRP A 8 10.34 -7.16 13.21
CA TRP A 8 10.14 -6.80 11.81
C TRP A 8 10.80 -7.86 10.93
N SER A 9 10.04 -8.45 10.02
CA SER A 9 10.56 -9.36 9.00
C SER A 9 10.14 -8.85 7.63
N ALA A 10 11.11 -8.63 6.76
CA ALA A 10 10.89 -8.28 5.37
C ALA A 10 12.03 -8.86 4.53
N SER A 11 11.72 -9.22 3.29
CA SER A 11 12.73 -9.71 2.33
C SER A 11 13.75 -8.63 1.96
N ASN A 12 13.42 -7.36 2.17
CA ASN A 12 14.24 -6.17 1.91
C ASN A 12 14.17 -5.20 3.10
N ASP A 13 14.69 -3.98 2.92
CA ASP A 13 14.65 -2.93 3.95
C ASP A 13 13.22 -2.43 4.25
N VAL A 14 12.93 -2.19 5.54
CA VAL A 14 11.71 -1.52 5.99
C VAL A 14 12.04 -0.11 6.46
N LEU A 15 11.55 0.90 5.74
CA LEU A 15 11.71 2.30 6.12
C LEU A 15 10.36 2.92 6.49
N LEU A 16 10.22 3.34 7.74
CA LEU A 16 9.06 4.08 8.23
C LEU A 16 9.41 5.57 8.33
N LYS A 17 8.62 6.43 7.70
CA LYS A 17 8.83 7.88 7.75
C LYS A 17 7.52 8.62 8.00
N SER A 18 7.48 9.37 9.09
CA SER A 18 6.46 10.38 9.34
C SER A 18 7.04 11.77 9.07
N LEU A 19 6.28 12.65 8.43
CA LEU A 19 6.67 14.05 8.24
C LEU A 19 6.22 14.93 9.40
N ASN A 20 5.02 14.68 9.94
CA ASN A 20 4.40 15.47 11.00
C ASN A 20 3.50 14.56 11.85
N GLY A 21 4.05 13.88 12.86
CA GLY A 21 3.29 13.03 13.79
C GLY A 21 3.90 11.66 14.03
N SER A 22 3.11 10.75 14.58
CA SER A 22 3.50 9.37 14.89
C SER A 22 2.98 8.39 13.84
N ILE A 23 3.69 7.27 13.69
CA ILE A 23 3.16 6.07 13.03
C ILE A 23 2.75 5.13 14.16
N ILE A 24 1.46 4.82 14.24
CA ILE A 24 0.87 3.97 15.28
C ILE A 24 0.34 2.72 14.60
N PHE A 25 0.82 1.56 15.04
CA PHE A 25 0.27 0.25 14.71
C PHE A 25 -0.48 -0.24 15.95
N ASP A 26 -1.80 -0.17 15.92
CA ASP A 26 -2.66 -0.56 17.04
C ASP A 26 -3.49 -1.78 16.65
N ALA A 27 -3.10 -2.94 17.17
CA ALA A 27 -3.77 -4.21 16.94
C ALA A 27 -3.47 -5.16 18.10
N GLU A 28 -4.48 -5.90 18.55
CA GLU A 28 -4.37 -6.85 19.67
C GLU A 28 -3.28 -7.91 19.43
N ASN A 29 -3.20 -8.42 18.20
CA ASN A 29 -2.32 -9.51 17.77
C ASN A 29 -1.19 -9.07 16.85
N GLY A 30 -0.84 -7.78 16.86
CA GLY A 30 0.14 -7.20 15.94
C GLY A 30 -0.43 -6.94 14.54
N VAL A 31 0.40 -6.37 13.67
CA VAL A 31 0.01 -5.99 12.30
C VAL A 31 0.84 -6.79 11.30
N SER A 32 0.15 -7.57 10.46
CA SER A 32 0.74 -8.28 9.32
C SER A 32 0.15 -7.76 8.02
N ILE A 33 1.00 -7.48 7.04
CA ILE A 33 0.56 -7.08 5.69
C ILE A 33 0.97 -8.20 4.73
N ASP A 34 -0.01 -8.94 4.26
CA ASP A 34 0.18 -9.96 3.22
C ASP A 34 0.15 -9.28 1.84
N ILE A 35 1.32 -9.08 1.25
CA ILE A 35 1.46 -8.36 -0.02
C ILE A 35 0.90 -9.14 -1.20
N ASP A 36 0.91 -10.48 -1.13
CA ASP A 36 0.53 -11.34 -2.25
C ASP A 36 -0.98 -11.32 -2.47
N ASN A 37 -1.75 -11.17 -1.39
CA ASN A 37 -3.22 -11.13 -1.41
C ASN A 37 -3.83 -9.73 -1.59
N ILE A 38 -3.02 -8.67 -1.72
CA ILE A 38 -3.53 -7.32 -1.98
C ILE A 38 -3.84 -7.14 -3.48
N PRO A 39 -5.04 -6.68 -3.87
CA PRO A 39 -5.39 -6.46 -5.27
C PRO A 39 -4.59 -5.30 -5.89
N VAL A 40 -4.20 -5.44 -7.16
CA VAL A 40 -3.58 -4.36 -7.93
C VAL A 40 -4.68 -3.52 -8.57
N ALA A 41 -4.71 -2.22 -8.29
CA ALA A 41 -5.67 -1.30 -8.86
C ALA A 41 -5.30 -0.98 -10.33
N PRO A 42 -6.26 -1.06 -11.26
CA PRO A 42 -6.00 -0.71 -12.64
C PRO A 42 -5.78 0.79 -12.79
N LEU A 43 -4.66 1.15 -13.41
CA LEU A 43 -4.35 2.52 -13.80
C LEU A 43 -5.07 2.89 -15.10
N PHE A 44 -5.36 4.19 -15.28
CA PHE A 44 -5.93 4.73 -16.52
C PHE A 44 -5.05 4.49 -17.75
N VAL A 45 -3.74 4.27 -17.57
CA VAL A 45 -2.79 4.02 -18.65
C VAL A 45 -2.03 2.73 -18.34
N GLN A 46 -2.41 1.68 -19.06
CA GLN A 46 -1.83 0.35 -18.98
C GLN A 46 -0.48 0.33 -19.72
N ASN A 47 0.62 0.23 -18.99
CA ASN A 47 1.87 -0.26 -19.56
C ASN A 47 2.27 -1.51 -18.78
N PRO A 48 2.31 -2.71 -19.41
CA PRO A 48 2.37 -3.98 -18.69
C PRO A 48 3.78 -4.56 -18.53
N THR A 49 4.83 -3.92 -19.02
CA THR A 49 6.17 -4.51 -19.01
C THR A 49 6.94 -4.07 -17.77
N ASP A 50 6.96 -4.97 -16.79
CA ASP A 50 7.82 -5.02 -15.60
C ASP A 50 7.56 -3.95 -14.52
N GLN A 51 6.54 -4.22 -13.70
CA GLN A 51 6.26 -3.46 -12.48
C GLN A 51 6.92 -4.15 -11.28
N GLU A 52 8.15 -3.75 -10.97
CA GLU A 52 8.91 -4.29 -9.83
C GLU A 52 8.51 -3.66 -8.48
N GLN A 53 7.81 -2.53 -8.51
CA GLN A 53 7.48 -1.74 -7.32
C GLN A 53 6.01 -1.36 -7.26
N PHE A 54 5.45 -1.41 -6.06
CA PHE A 54 4.07 -1.02 -5.79
C PHE A 54 4.01 -0.05 -4.62
N LYS A 55 3.08 0.89 -4.69
CA LYS A 55 2.63 1.68 -3.55
C LYS A 55 1.38 1.01 -2.96
N VAL A 56 1.43 0.68 -1.68
CA VAL A 56 0.25 0.19 -0.95
C VAL A 56 -0.59 1.39 -0.50
N CYS A 57 -1.88 1.33 -0.79
CA CYS A 57 -2.87 2.37 -0.54
C CYS A 57 -4.01 1.80 0.30
N ILE A 58 -4.71 2.67 1.04
CA ILE A 58 -5.79 2.31 1.93
C ILE A 58 -7.10 2.96 1.46
N CYS A 59 -8.14 2.18 1.33
CA CYS A 59 -9.51 2.64 1.15
C CYS A 59 -10.07 3.08 2.50
N MET A 60 -10.16 4.39 2.70
CA MET A 60 -10.82 4.94 3.87
C MET A 60 -12.34 5.02 3.66
N PRO A 61 -13.15 4.78 4.71
CA PRO A 61 -12.77 4.38 6.06
C PRO A 61 -12.62 2.85 6.25
N GLN A 62 -12.87 2.04 5.22
CA GLN A 62 -13.01 0.58 5.37
C GLN A 62 -11.71 -0.14 5.74
N GLY A 63 -10.56 0.50 5.55
CA GLY A 63 -9.24 -0.09 5.83
C GLY A 63 -8.77 -1.11 4.78
N LYS A 64 -9.51 -1.29 3.67
CA LYS A 64 -9.12 -2.22 2.60
C LYS A 64 -7.84 -1.75 1.91
N LEU A 65 -6.90 -2.66 1.70
CA LEU A 65 -5.62 -2.37 1.05
C LEU A 65 -5.68 -2.63 -0.46
N PHE A 66 -4.94 -1.85 -1.24
CA PHE A 66 -4.71 -2.08 -2.66
C PHE A 66 -3.33 -1.62 -3.10
N LYS A 67 -2.80 -2.21 -4.18
CA LYS A 67 -1.50 -1.88 -4.77
C LYS A 67 -1.69 -0.98 -5.98
N VAL A 68 -0.90 0.08 -6.08
CA VAL A 68 -0.77 0.90 -7.27
C VAL A 68 0.63 0.70 -7.84
N PRO A 69 0.77 0.29 -9.10
CA PRO A 69 2.09 0.06 -9.64
C PRO A 69 2.87 1.34 -9.86
N VAL A 70 4.16 1.28 -9.55
CA VAL A 70 5.12 2.35 -9.77
C VAL A 70 5.89 2.00 -11.03
N ARG A 71 5.90 2.90 -12.01
CA ARG A 71 6.69 2.71 -13.24
C ARG A 71 8.16 2.92 -12.95
N ALA A 72 9.03 2.11 -13.55
CA ALA A 72 10.47 2.32 -13.50
C ALA A 72 10.83 3.74 -13.99
N GLY A 73 11.64 4.46 -13.22
CA GLY A 73 12.02 5.86 -13.50
C GLY A 73 10.94 6.91 -13.22
N ALA A 74 9.73 6.53 -12.79
CA ALA A 74 8.73 7.51 -12.36
C ALA A 74 9.11 8.10 -11.00
N ASN A 75 8.90 9.41 -10.86
CA ASN A 75 9.02 10.06 -9.57
C ASN A 75 7.95 9.48 -8.62
N LEU A 76 8.37 8.81 -7.54
CA LEU A 76 7.47 8.22 -6.53
C LEU A 76 6.42 9.21 -6.00
N ARG A 77 6.70 10.52 -6.04
CA ARG A 77 5.75 11.57 -5.64
C ARG A 77 4.59 11.75 -6.62
N SER A 78 4.72 11.35 -7.88
CA SER A 78 3.65 11.46 -8.87
C SER A 78 2.63 10.32 -8.80
N ILE A 79 2.96 9.21 -8.12
CA ILE A 79 2.04 8.09 -7.90
C ILE A 79 1.12 8.39 -6.71
N ASN A 80 -0.13 8.71 -7.03
CA ASN A 80 -1.16 9.08 -6.06
C ASN A 80 -2.28 8.03 -6.01
N CYS A 81 -2.56 7.51 -4.81
CA CYS A 81 -3.65 6.57 -4.54
C CYS A 81 -5.03 7.09 -4.96
N ALA A 82 -5.21 8.42 -5.06
CA ALA A 82 -6.45 9.05 -5.50
C ALA A 82 -6.64 9.04 -7.03
N ARG A 83 -5.63 8.66 -7.83
CA ARG A 83 -5.67 8.69 -9.30
C ARG A 83 -5.70 7.29 -9.92
N ILE A 84 -6.56 6.43 -9.40
CA ILE A 84 -6.83 5.08 -9.92
C ILE A 84 -8.20 5.02 -10.62
N SER A 85 -8.43 4.01 -11.46
CA SER A 85 -9.77 3.75 -12.00
C SER A 85 -10.71 3.30 -10.87
N ARG A 86 -11.85 3.97 -10.73
CA ARG A 86 -12.91 3.64 -9.76
C ARG A 86 -14.23 3.32 -10.46
N THR A 87 -14.15 2.72 -11.65
CA THR A 87 -15.33 2.15 -12.30
C THR A 87 -15.89 1.02 -11.42
N PRO A 88 -17.22 0.77 -11.39
CA PRO A 88 -17.82 -0.22 -10.49
C PRO A 88 -17.16 -1.60 -10.59
N GLU A 89 -16.72 -1.97 -11.80
CA GLU A 89 -16.08 -3.23 -12.08
C GLU A 89 -14.67 -3.28 -11.49
N ASN A 90 -13.99 -2.15 -11.33
CA ASN A 90 -12.55 -2.07 -11.05
C ASN A 90 -12.18 -1.33 -9.76
N ASP A 91 -13.14 -0.81 -9.01
CA ASP A 91 -12.87 -0.06 -7.78
C ASP A 91 -12.32 -1.01 -6.70
N PRO A 92 -11.04 -0.87 -6.32
CA PRO A 92 -10.44 -1.72 -5.29
C PRO A 92 -11.01 -1.48 -3.90
N CYS A 93 -11.80 -0.41 -3.70
CA CYS A 93 -12.48 -0.14 -2.44
C CYS A 93 -13.85 -0.79 -2.33
N LEU A 94 -14.44 -1.21 -3.46
CA LEU A 94 -15.74 -1.90 -3.49
C LEU A 94 -15.57 -3.42 -3.47
N ARG A 95 -14.48 -3.94 -4.04
CA ARG A 95 -14.12 -5.37 -4.00
C ARG A 95 -13.70 -5.83 -2.61
#